data_AF-A0A419DWM2-F1
#
_entry.id   AF-A0A419DWM2-F1
#
_cell.length_a   1.000
_cell.length_b   1.000
_cell.length_c   1.000
_cell.angle_alpha   90.00
_cell.angle_beta   90.00
_cell.angle_gamma   90.00
#
_symmetry.space_group_name_H-M   'P 1'
#
loop_
_entity.id
_entity.type
_entity.pdbx_description
1 polymer ?
#
loop_
_entity_poly.entity_id
_entity_poly.type
_entity_poly.pdbx_seq_one_letter_code
_entity_poly.pdbx_strand_id
1 'polypeptide(L)'
;MKKIIIIVGIILLITLTLMVLRDQIIRTTITVAASSILGAPVRVEGFSMGIFKQSMMISGLTVYNPKGFPKGIIIELTKIRVEYDLAALLKKEIHLPNAEIVVKEVGLIKNREGKLNADALKVSQNHAPKEPKAKSKPADLPLRIDHLKLNIGRLVMKDYSVGDEPTVNVYEININKDYKNITSAKQLAILILSEPMKSAGIKGAAIYGVAMVAGVAVLPVAVAATFVGKDSAQAELDVSYDELCKATEHVLNSAGRLTRMNERNGCIGGDVRGASIGVKLEKISERKTRITVSARKFMLPRPEIASGIIYKIKEELIKK
;
A
#
# COMPACT_ATOMS: atom_id res chain seq x y z
N MET A 1 -10.87 -57.77 -21.62
CA MET A 1 -10.07 -56.55 -21.94
C MET A 1 -10.92 -55.32 -22.26
N LYS A 2 -11.88 -55.36 -23.21
CA LYS A 2 -12.76 -54.20 -23.54
C LYS A 2 -13.44 -53.52 -22.34
N LYS A 3 -14.01 -54.28 -21.40
CA LYS A 3 -14.70 -53.73 -20.21
C LYS A 3 -13.76 -52.97 -19.26
N ILE A 4 -12.51 -53.43 -19.11
CA ILE A 4 -11.49 -52.78 -18.27
C ILE A 4 -11.05 -51.46 -18.90
N ILE A 5 -10.84 -51.42 -20.22
CA ILE A 5 -10.48 -50.18 -20.94
C ILE A 5 -11.57 -49.12 -20.81
N ILE A 6 -12.85 -49.53 -20.88
CA ILE A 6 -13.99 -48.61 -20.69
C ILE A 6 -14.03 -48.06 -19.26
N ILE A 7 -13.84 -48.91 -18.25
CA ILE A 7 -13.83 -48.49 -16.84
C ILE A 7 -12.67 -47.53 -16.56
N VAL A 8 -11.47 -47.83 -17.06
CA VAL A 8 -10.31 -46.94 -16.93
C VAL A 8 -10.55 -45.61 -17.65
N GLY A 9 -11.16 -45.64 -18.84
CA GLY A 9 -11.54 -44.43 -19.57
C GLY A 9 -12.55 -43.55 -18.81
N ILE A 10 -13.56 -44.16 -18.18
CA ILE A 10 -14.55 -43.45 -17.37
C ILE A 10 -13.90 -42.86 -16.12
N ILE A 11 -13.05 -43.62 -15.42
CA ILE A 11 -12.32 -43.12 -14.24
C ILE A 11 -11.45 -41.94 -14.65
N LEU A 12 -10.68 -42.04 -15.73
CA LEU A 12 -9.85 -40.96 -16.24
C LEU A 12 -10.68 -39.71 -16.58
N LEU A 13 -11.82 -39.89 -17.27
CA LEU A 13 -12.73 -38.80 -17.63
C LEU A 13 -13.32 -38.11 -16.39
N ILE A 14 -13.80 -38.88 -15.40
CA ILE A 14 -14.31 -38.35 -14.13
C ILE A 14 -13.21 -37.58 -13.40
N THR A 15 -12.01 -38.13 -13.33
CA THR A 15 -10.86 -37.51 -12.64
C THR A 15 -10.49 -36.18 -13.30
N LEU A 16 -10.44 -36.15 -14.64
CA LEU A 16 -10.17 -34.94 -15.41
C LEU A 16 -11.27 -33.89 -15.23
N THR A 17 -12.54 -34.33 -15.22
CA THR A 17 -13.70 -33.44 -15.03
C THR A 17 -13.67 -32.81 -13.62
N LEU A 18 -13.35 -33.58 -12.58
CA LEU A 18 -13.18 -33.09 -11.21
C LEU A 18 -12.02 -32.10 -11.07
N MET A 19 -10.91 -32.32 -11.79
CA MET A 19 -9.79 -31.37 -11.82
C MET A 19 -10.20 -30.01 -12.40
N VAL A 20 -10.94 -30.00 -13.52
CA VAL A 20 -11.38 -28.74 -14.16
C VAL A 20 -12.42 -28.01 -13.31
N LEU A 21 -13.39 -28.73 -12.75
CA LEU A 21 -14.43 -28.15 -11.89
C LEU A 21 -13.84 -27.51 -10.63
N ARG A 22 -12.82 -28.14 -10.03
CA ARG A 22 -12.11 -27.61 -8.86
C ARG A 22 -11.56 -26.21 -9.12
N ASP A 23 -10.82 -26.03 -10.22
CA ASP A 23 -10.18 -24.76 -10.53
C ASP A 23 -11.21 -23.65 -10.80
N GLN A 24 -12.35 -23.99 -11.41
CA GLN A 24 -13.47 -23.05 -11.59
C GLN A 24 -14.13 -22.64 -10.26
N ILE A 25 -14.36 -23.58 -9.34
CA ILE A 25 -14.94 -23.31 -8.02
C ILE A 25 -14.01 -22.41 -7.19
N ILE A 26 -12.70 -22.68 -7.19
CA ILE A 26 -11.74 -21.88 -6.44
C ILE A 26 -11.62 -20.48 -7.04
N ARG A 27 -11.53 -20.36 -8.37
CA ARG A 27 -11.55 -19.06 -9.07
C ARG A 27 -12.76 -18.22 -8.66
N THR A 28 -13.94 -18.83 -8.60
CA THR A 28 -15.19 -18.16 -8.20
C THR A 28 -15.11 -17.70 -6.75
N THR A 29 -14.64 -18.57 -5.85
CA THR A 29 -14.46 -18.24 -4.43
C THR A 29 -13.50 -17.06 -4.24
N ILE A 30 -12.35 -17.07 -4.93
CA ILE A 30 -11.37 -15.97 -4.90
C ILE A 30 -11.99 -14.68 -5.41
N THR A 31 -12.75 -14.74 -6.51
CA THR A 31 -13.42 -13.57 -7.10
C THR A 31 -14.41 -12.95 -6.12
N VAL A 32 -15.23 -13.78 -5.45
CA VAL A 32 -16.21 -13.33 -4.45
C VAL A 32 -15.52 -12.77 -3.21
N ALA A 33 -14.50 -13.44 -2.69
CA ALA A 33 -13.74 -12.99 -1.52
C ALA A 33 -13.05 -11.64 -1.79
N ALA A 34 -12.32 -11.53 -2.90
CA ALA A 34 -11.66 -10.29 -3.31
C ALA A 34 -12.67 -9.15 -3.51
N SER A 35 -13.80 -9.42 -4.18
CA SER A 35 -14.86 -8.42 -4.37
C SER A 35 -15.46 -7.97 -3.04
N SER A 36 -15.64 -8.89 -2.09
CA SER A 36 -16.17 -8.59 -0.76
C SER A 36 -15.24 -7.70 0.05
N ILE A 37 -13.93 -8.04 0.06
CA ILE A 37 -12.87 -7.32 0.78
C ILE A 37 -12.70 -5.91 0.20
N LEU A 38 -12.60 -5.80 -1.12
CA LEU A 38 -12.36 -4.52 -1.80
C LEU A 38 -13.65 -3.66 -1.85
N GLY A 39 -14.82 -4.29 -1.87
CA GLY A 39 -16.09 -3.60 -2.11
C GLY A 39 -16.27 -3.15 -3.57
N ALA A 40 -15.55 -3.78 -4.49
CA ALA A 40 -15.55 -3.45 -5.91
C ALA A 40 -15.64 -4.74 -6.76
N PRO A 41 -16.13 -4.67 -8.00
CA PRO A 41 -16.20 -5.85 -8.86
C PRO A 41 -14.79 -6.35 -9.20
N VAL A 42 -14.58 -7.66 -9.09
CA VAL A 42 -13.33 -8.33 -9.45
C VAL A 42 -13.58 -9.35 -10.56
N ARG A 43 -12.61 -9.51 -11.45
CA ARG A 43 -12.56 -10.60 -12.43
C ARG A 43 -11.21 -11.27 -12.34
N VAL A 44 -11.23 -12.58 -12.18
CA VAL A 44 -10.05 -13.44 -12.34
C VAL A 44 -10.13 -14.08 -13.72
N GLU A 45 -9.07 -14.11 -14.52
CA GLU A 45 -9.09 -14.69 -15.87
C GLU A 45 -8.76 -16.19 -15.86
N GLY A 46 -7.64 -16.56 -15.25
CA GLY A 46 -7.18 -17.94 -15.13
C GLY A 46 -6.73 -18.28 -13.73
N PHE A 47 -6.95 -19.52 -13.31
CA PHE A 47 -6.54 -20.08 -12.03
C PHE A 47 -6.00 -21.48 -12.24
N SER A 48 -4.93 -21.84 -11.54
CA SER A 48 -4.40 -23.20 -11.49
C SER A 48 -3.77 -23.49 -10.13
N MET A 49 -4.03 -24.67 -9.56
CA MET A 49 -3.50 -25.07 -8.26
C MET A 49 -2.90 -26.47 -8.27
N GLY A 50 -1.59 -26.56 -8.08
CA GLY A 50 -0.84 -27.80 -7.95
C GLY A 50 -0.82 -28.29 -6.50
N ILE A 51 -1.50 -29.42 -6.22
CA ILE A 51 -1.55 -30.01 -4.87
C ILE A 51 -0.16 -30.52 -4.45
N PHE A 52 0.49 -31.30 -5.31
CA PHE A 52 1.78 -31.91 -5.00
C PHE A 52 2.91 -30.88 -4.83
N LYS A 53 2.89 -29.82 -5.65
CA LYS A 53 3.87 -28.73 -5.59
C LYS A 53 3.49 -27.62 -4.60
N GLN A 54 2.36 -27.78 -3.90
CA GLN A 54 1.77 -26.79 -2.99
C GLN A 54 1.85 -25.35 -3.50
N SER A 55 1.49 -25.17 -4.77
CA SER A 55 1.59 -23.88 -5.47
C SER A 55 0.30 -23.54 -6.21
N MET A 56 0.04 -22.25 -6.31
CA MET A 56 -1.13 -21.69 -6.96
C MET A 56 -0.71 -20.53 -7.84
N MET A 57 -1.32 -20.44 -9.02
CA MET A 57 -1.10 -19.36 -9.96
C MET A 57 -2.43 -18.79 -10.44
N ILE A 58 -2.50 -17.47 -10.47
CA ILE A 58 -3.57 -16.70 -11.09
C ILE A 58 -2.94 -15.95 -12.26
N SER A 59 -3.49 -16.18 -13.46
CA SER A 59 -3.12 -15.45 -14.66
C SER A 59 -4.23 -14.44 -14.90
N GLY A 60 -3.94 -13.15 -14.74
CA GLY A 60 -4.93 -12.08 -14.87
C GLY A 60 -5.89 -11.95 -13.68
N LEU A 61 -5.82 -10.81 -12.98
CA LEU A 61 -6.84 -10.35 -12.04
C LEU A 61 -7.09 -8.86 -12.26
N THR A 62 -8.33 -8.50 -12.55
CA THR A 62 -8.75 -7.12 -12.75
C THR A 62 -9.72 -6.72 -11.66
N VAL A 63 -9.44 -5.60 -11.00
CA VAL A 63 -10.37 -4.92 -10.09
C VAL A 63 -10.93 -3.71 -10.83
N TYR A 64 -12.25 -3.62 -10.91
CA TYR A 64 -12.96 -2.52 -11.55
C TYR A 64 -13.27 -1.40 -10.56
N ASN A 65 -13.57 -0.21 -11.07
CA ASN A 65 -13.96 0.90 -10.22
C ASN A 65 -15.20 0.58 -9.36
N PRO A 66 -15.20 1.02 -8.09
CA PRO A 66 -16.39 0.94 -7.24
C PRO A 66 -17.51 1.84 -7.77
N LYS A 67 -18.72 1.64 -7.23
CA LYS A 67 -19.88 2.51 -7.56
C LYS A 67 -19.55 3.98 -7.26
N GLY A 68 -20.06 4.88 -8.10
CA GLY A 68 -19.82 6.34 -7.97
C GLY A 68 -18.62 6.86 -8.76
N PHE A 69 -17.95 6.00 -9.53
CA PHE A 69 -16.84 6.37 -10.42
C PHE A 69 -17.13 5.92 -11.87
N PRO A 70 -16.53 6.59 -12.88
CA PRO A 70 -16.62 6.16 -14.26
C PRO A 70 -16.20 4.69 -14.46
N LYS A 71 -16.76 4.02 -15.48
CA LYS A 71 -16.33 2.67 -15.86
C LYS A 71 -14.83 2.67 -16.13
N GLY A 72 -14.14 1.67 -15.57
CA GLY A 72 -12.69 1.57 -15.66
C GLY A 72 -12.14 0.58 -14.66
N ILE A 73 -10.81 0.48 -14.64
CA ILE A 73 -10.05 -0.39 -13.74
C ILE A 73 -9.38 0.44 -12.66
N ILE A 74 -9.25 -0.15 -11.47
CA ILE A 74 -8.44 0.39 -10.37
C ILE A 74 -7.15 -0.41 -10.19
N ILE A 75 -7.16 -1.72 -10.48
CA ILE A 75 -5.95 -2.54 -10.44
C ILE A 75 -6.03 -3.58 -11.56
N GLU A 76 -4.96 -3.71 -12.34
CA GLU A 76 -4.75 -4.78 -13.31
C GLU A 76 -3.49 -5.56 -12.92
N LEU A 77 -3.67 -6.82 -12.53
CA LEU A 77 -2.60 -7.74 -12.18
C LEU A 77 -2.45 -8.74 -13.33
N THR A 78 -1.23 -8.90 -13.82
CA THR A 78 -0.94 -9.89 -14.88
C THR A 78 -0.74 -11.27 -14.29
N LYS A 79 -0.15 -11.34 -13.08
CA LYS A 79 0.24 -12.61 -12.48
C LYS A 79 0.25 -12.53 -10.96
N ILE A 80 -0.27 -13.58 -10.34
CA ILE A 80 -0.04 -13.91 -8.93
C ILE A 80 0.48 -15.34 -8.88
N ARG A 81 1.60 -15.57 -8.20
CA ARG A 81 2.12 -16.90 -7.91
C ARG A 81 2.31 -17.00 -6.41
N VAL A 82 1.79 -18.04 -5.79
CA VAL A 82 1.98 -18.28 -4.36
C VAL A 82 2.34 -19.73 -4.12
N GLU A 83 3.18 -19.93 -3.13
CA GLU A 83 3.34 -21.20 -2.43
C GLU A 83 2.46 -21.16 -1.19
N TYR A 84 1.85 -22.28 -0.84
CA TYR A 84 0.95 -22.37 0.31
C TYR A 84 1.33 -23.56 1.20
N ASP A 85 1.02 -23.49 2.50
CA ASP A 85 1.15 -24.61 3.41
C ASP A 85 -0.16 -25.41 3.44
N LEU A 86 -0.13 -26.65 2.93
CA LEU A 86 -1.30 -27.51 2.92
C LEU A 86 -1.78 -27.89 4.33
N ALA A 87 -0.87 -28.09 5.28
CA ALA A 87 -1.22 -28.43 6.66
C ALA A 87 -1.89 -27.26 7.37
N ALA A 88 -1.44 -26.02 7.13
CA ALA A 88 -2.11 -24.81 7.59
C ALA A 88 -3.50 -24.66 6.97
N LEU A 89 -3.64 -24.93 5.67
CA LEU A 89 -4.93 -24.85 4.98
C LEU A 89 -5.96 -25.83 5.55
N LEU A 90 -5.53 -27.05 5.89
CA LEU A 90 -6.37 -28.04 6.58
C LEU A 90 -6.82 -27.58 7.97
N LYS A 91 -5.99 -26.77 8.65
CA LYS A 91 -6.32 -26.10 9.93
C LYS A 91 -7.16 -24.83 9.75
N LYS A 92 -7.60 -24.52 8.52
CA LYS A 92 -8.33 -23.28 8.17
C LYS A 92 -7.47 -22.03 8.39
N GLU A 93 -6.20 -22.10 8.00
CA GLU A 93 -5.29 -20.96 7.95
C GLU A 93 -4.70 -20.84 6.55
N ILE A 94 -4.66 -19.63 5.99
CA ILE A 94 -4.00 -19.38 4.71
C ILE A 94 -2.58 -18.93 5.02
N HIS A 95 -1.65 -19.86 5.11
CA HIS A 95 -0.23 -19.55 5.25
C HIS A 95 0.47 -19.69 3.90
N LEU A 96 1.08 -18.59 3.45
CA LEU A 96 1.78 -18.46 2.18
C LEU A 96 3.27 -18.14 2.46
N PRO A 97 4.19 -19.12 2.41
CA PRO A 97 5.61 -18.85 2.63
C PRO A 97 6.15 -17.82 1.62
N ASN A 98 5.79 -17.98 0.34
CA ASN A 98 6.23 -17.12 -0.74
C ASN A 98 5.04 -16.68 -1.60
N ALA A 99 4.99 -15.38 -1.90
CA ALA A 99 4.06 -14.80 -2.86
C ALA A 99 4.80 -13.86 -3.81
N GLU A 100 4.45 -13.92 -5.09
CA GLU A 100 4.90 -13.02 -6.13
C GLU A 100 3.66 -12.41 -6.79
N ILE A 101 3.57 -11.08 -6.78
CA ILE A 101 2.46 -10.34 -7.38
C ILE A 101 3.03 -9.36 -8.40
N VAL A 102 2.48 -9.40 -9.62
CA VAL A 102 2.84 -8.49 -10.70
C VAL A 102 1.62 -7.66 -11.07
N VAL A 103 1.69 -6.38 -10.71
CA VAL A 103 0.69 -5.36 -11.02
C VAL A 103 1.17 -4.62 -12.26
N LYS A 104 0.40 -4.66 -13.34
CA LYS A 104 0.71 -3.92 -14.56
C LYS A 104 0.35 -2.45 -14.39
N GLU A 105 -0.86 -2.19 -13.92
CA GLU A 105 -1.41 -0.84 -13.80
C GLU A 105 -2.24 -0.68 -12.54
N VAL A 106 -2.07 0.45 -11.87
CA VAL A 106 -3.02 0.95 -10.87
C VAL A 106 -3.72 2.17 -11.46
N GLY A 107 -5.05 2.16 -11.45
CA GLY A 107 -5.90 3.24 -11.96
C GLY A 107 -6.41 4.11 -10.83
N LEU A 108 -6.05 5.38 -10.83
CA LEU A 108 -6.50 6.35 -9.84
C LEU A 108 -7.41 7.38 -10.50
N ILE A 109 -8.68 7.41 -10.13
CA ILE A 109 -9.65 8.37 -10.68
C ILE A 109 -10.02 9.37 -9.60
N LYS A 110 -9.84 10.66 -9.91
CA LYS A 110 -10.44 11.76 -9.18
C LYS A 110 -11.73 12.18 -9.88
N ASN A 111 -12.85 12.06 -9.19
CA ASN A 111 -14.14 12.44 -9.75
C ASN A 111 -14.37 13.97 -9.67
N ARG A 112 -15.51 14.44 -10.18
CA ARG A 112 -15.91 15.86 -10.16
C ARG A 112 -16.00 16.45 -8.75
N GLU A 113 -16.26 15.63 -7.74
CA GLU A 113 -16.30 16.02 -6.33
C GLU A 113 -14.89 16.06 -5.69
N GLY A 114 -13.84 15.78 -6.46
CA GLY A 114 -12.46 15.72 -5.98
C GLY A 114 -12.12 14.45 -5.21
N LYS A 115 -13.02 13.47 -5.11
CA LYS A 115 -12.82 12.20 -4.39
C LYS A 115 -12.09 11.18 -5.27
N LEU A 116 -11.29 10.32 -4.64
CA LEU A 116 -10.54 9.28 -5.32
C LEU A 116 -11.26 7.92 -5.28
N ASN A 117 -11.21 7.17 -6.38
CA ASN A 117 -11.79 5.82 -6.47
C ASN A 117 -11.20 4.85 -5.44
N ALA A 118 -9.90 4.98 -5.15
CA ALA A 118 -9.22 4.20 -4.13
C ALA A 118 -9.80 4.41 -2.73
N ASP A 119 -10.32 5.61 -2.42
CA ASP A 119 -10.91 5.93 -1.10
C ASP A 119 -12.34 5.40 -0.96
N ALA A 120 -13.00 5.11 -2.08
CA ALA A 120 -14.32 4.49 -2.09
C ALA A 120 -14.29 2.97 -1.88
N LEU A 121 -13.11 2.35 -1.85
CA LEU A 121 -12.97 0.93 -1.50
C LEU A 121 -13.22 0.70 -0.02
N LYS A 122 -13.81 -0.45 0.32
CA LYS A 122 -14.08 -0.83 1.73
C LYS A 122 -12.82 -0.91 2.58
N VAL A 123 -11.69 -1.26 1.97
CA VAL A 123 -10.40 -1.33 2.66
C VAL A 123 -9.95 0.05 3.15
N SER A 124 -10.38 1.13 2.48
CA SER A 124 -10.01 2.52 2.74
C SER A 124 -10.95 3.24 3.72
N GLN A 125 -12.19 2.78 3.85
CA GLN A 125 -13.22 3.41 4.70
C GLN A 125 -13.18 2.97 6.16
N ASN A 126 -12.63 1.78 6.41
CA ASN A 126 -12.59 1.20 7.75
C ASN A 126 -11.35 1.72 8.51
N HIS A 127 -11.45 2.95 9.01
CA HIS A 127 -10.60 3.48 10.07
C HIS A 127 -10.97 2.80 11.41
N ALA A 128 -9.96 2.26 12.09
CA ALA A 128 -10.00 1.49 13.34
C ALA A 128 -10.45 0.01 13.22
N PRO A 129 -9.77 -0.92 13.93
CA PRO A 129 -10.37 -2.20 14.31
C PRO A 129 -11.55 -1.87 15.22
N LYS A 130 -12.78 -2.02 14.74
CA LYS A 130 -13.92 -2.14 15.64
C LYS A 130 -13.84 -3.53 16.26
N GLU A 131 -13.98 -3.58 17.59
CA GLU A 131 -14.17 -4.83 18.34
C GLU A 131 -15.14 -5.77 17.61
N PRO A 132 -14.93 -7.09 17.73
CA PRO A 132 -15.71 -8.08 16.98
C PRO A 132 -17.16 -8.08 17.48
N LYS A 133 -18.04 -7.35 16.79
CA LYS A 133 -19.48 -7.59 16.89
C LYS A 133 -19.80 -8.85 16.12
N ALA A 134 -20.04 -9.93 16.87
CA ALA A 134 -20.61 -11.15 16.37
C ALA A 134 -21.97 -10.89 15.70
N LYS A 135 -22.08 -11.24 14.40
CA LYS A 135 -23.06 -12.21 13.84
C LYS A 135 -22.95 -12.29 12.30
N SER A 136 -22.37 -13.40 11.86
CA SER A 136 -22.48 -14.12 10.57
C SER A 136 -22.21 -13.41 9.23
N LYS A 137 -21.00 -13.63 8.66
CA LYS A 137 -20.69 -14.03 7.25
C LYS A 137 -19.17 -14.30 7.11
N PRO A 138 -18.74 -15.09 6.10
CA PRO A 138 -17.87 -16.26 6.26
C PRO A 138 -16.57 -15.94 7.01
N ALA A 139 -16.13 -16.89 7.84
CA ALA A 139 -14.90 -16.81 8.63
C ALA A 139 -13.77 -16.18 7.82
N ASP A 140 -13.27 -15.01 8.27
CA ASP A 140 -12.01 -14.46 7.79
C ASP A 140 -10.95 -15.51 8.14
N LEU A 141 -10.58 -16.35 7.17
CA LEU A 141 -9.50 -17.31 7.31
C LEU A 141 -8.23 -16.50 7.62
N PRO A 142 -7.54 -16.75 8.74
CA PRO A 142 -6.30 -16.06 9.06
C PRO A 142 -5.32 -16.17 7.89
N LEU A 143 -4.90 -15.03 7.35
CA LEU A 143 -3.92 -14.96 6.26
C LEU A 143 -2.56 -14.62 6.83
N ARG A 144 -1.51 -15.33 6.42
CA ARG A 144 -0.13 -14.93 6.64
C ARG A 144 0.67 -15.13 5.36
N ILE A 145 1.43 -14.11 4.97
CA ILE A 145 2.42 -14.17 3.90
C ILE A 145 3.78 -13.84 4.50
N ASP A 146 4.70 -14.79 4.47
CA ASP A 146 6.01 -14.60 5.10
C ASP A 146 6.91 -13.73 4.23
N HIS A 147 6.93 -14.01 2.92
CA HIS A 147 7.67 -13.25 1.93
C HIS A 147 6.81 -12.89 0.71
N LEU A 148 6.66 -11.61 0.43
CA LEU A 148 5.94 -11.07 -0.73
C LEU A 148 6.88 -10.28 -1.62
N LYS A 149 7.08 -10.75 -2.85
CA LYS A 149 7.69 -9.97 -3.93
C LYS A 149 6.60 -9.23 -4.70
N LEU A 150 6.63 -7.91 -4.68
CA LEU A 150 5.64 -7.05 -5.33
C LEU A 150 6.29 -6.25 -6.45
N ASN A 151 5.77 -6.42 -7.66
CA ASN A 151 6.14 -5.64 -8.84
C ASN A 151 4.96 -4.75 -9.25
N ILE A 152 5.21 -3.46 -9.50
CA ILE A 152 4.19 -2.52 -9.98
C ILE A 152 4.76 -1.72 -11.14
N GLY A 153 4.14 -1.84 -12.32
CA GLY A 153 4.54 -1.15 -13.54
C GLY A 153 4.25 0.35 -13.47
N ARG A 154 2.97 0.73 -13.62
CA ARG A 154 2.58 2.14 -13.72
C ARG A 154 1.34 2.51 -12.93
N LEU A 155 1.20 3.80 -12.67
CA LEU A 155 0.01 4.43 -12.12
C LEU A 155 -0.61 5.34 -13.19
N VAL A 156 -1.88 5.14 -13.51
CA VAL A 156 -2.63 6.00 -14.43
C VAL A 156 -3.63 6.79 -13.63
N MET A 157 -3.40 8.10 -13.54
CA MET A 157 -4.31 9.03 -12.89
C MET A 157 -5.21 9.71 -13.92
N LYS A 158 -6.52 9.72 -13.66
CA LYS A 158 -7.52 10.45 -14.45
C LYS A 158 -8.24 11.44 -13.55
N ASP A 159 -8.15 12.73 -13.86
CA ASP A 159 -8.76 13.81 -13.08
C ASP A 159 -9.92 14.45 -13.83
N TYR A 160 -11.15 14.20 -13.36
CA TYR A 160 -12.39 14.76 -13.90
C TYR A 160 -12.84 16.04 -13.14
N SER A 161 -12.01 16.64 -12.29
CA SER A 161 -12.43 17.78 -11.47
C SER A 161 -12.49 19.11 -12.24
N VAL A 162 -11.90 19.19 -13.43
CA VAL A 162 -11.75 20.45 -14.20
C VAL A 162 -12.63 20.50 -15.44
N GLY A 163 -13.19 19.38 -15.92
CA GLY A 163 -14.02 19.34 -17.13
C GLY A 163 -14.71 17.99 -17.38
N ASP A 164 -15.42 17.89 -18.52
CA ASP A 164 -16.11 16.67 -18.92
C ASP A 164 -15.13 15.57 -19.36
N GLU A 165 -14.02 15.95 -19.99
CA GLU A 165 -12.91 15.06 -20.30
C GLU A 165 -11.87 15.08 -19.18
N PRO A 166 -11.30 13.92 -18.79
CA PRO A 166 -10.32 13.87 -17.73
C PRO A 166 -8.93 14.29 -18.21
N THR A 167 -8.20 15.01 -17.36
CA THR A 167 -6.74 15.09 -17.52
C THR A 167 -6.14 13.74 -17.16
N VAL A 168 -5.33 13.16 -18.07
CA VAL A 168 -4.70 11.86 -17.87
C VAL A 168 -3.20 12.04 -17.62
N ASN A 169 -2.73 11.56 -16.47
CA ASN A 169 -1.31 11.51 -16.12
C ASN A 169 -0.87 10.06 -15.93
N VAL A 170 0.20 9.66 -16.58
CA VAL A 170 0.80 8.33 -16.43
C VAL A 170 2.12 8.46 -15.69
N TYR A 171 2.28 7.72 -14.61
CA TYR A 171 3.52 7.65 -13.83
C TYR A 171 4.11 6.26 -14.00
N GLU A 172 5.30 6.18 -14.60
CA GLU A 172 6.07 4.94 -14.65
C GLU A 172 6.72 4.71 -13.28
N ILE A 173 6.15 3.77 -12.52
CA ILE A 173 6.47 3.56 -11.11
C ILE A 173 7.63 2.56 -10.95
N ASN A 174 7.62 1.49 -11.74
CA ASN A 174 8.65 0.44 -11.80
C ASN A 174 9.11 -0.06 -10.43
N ILE A 175 8.14 -0.29 -9.54
CA ILE A 175 8.43 -0.86 -8.21
C ILE A 175 8.74 -2.34 -8.36
N ASN A 176 9.81 -2.76 -7.68
CA ASN A 176 10.17 -4.14 -7.44
C ASN A 176 10.70 -4.22 -6.01
N LYS A 177 9.88 -4.69 -5.08
CA LYS A 177 10.17 -4.68 -3.64
C LYS A 177 9.72 -5.95 -2.96
N ASP A 178 10.46 -6.33 -1.93
CA ASP A 178 10.14 -7.44 -1.06
C ASP A 178 9.54 -6.93 0.26
N TYR A 179 8.47 -7.59 0.70
CA TYR A 179 7.77 -7.33 1.95
C TYR A 179 7.72 -8.61 2.77
N LYS A 180 7.67 -8.46 4.09
CA LYS A 180 7.60 -9.60 5.01
C LYS A 180 6.39 -9.48 5.93
N ASN A 181 5.88 -10.63 6.36
CA ASN A 181 4.84 -10.73 7.38
C ASN A 181 3.55 -9.93 7.07
N ILE A 182 2.95 -10.20 5.91
CA ILE A 182 1.61 -9.68 5.59
C ILE A 182 0.59 -10.56 6.29
N THR A 183 -0.18 -10.00 7.23
CA THR A 183 -1.06 -10.77 8.13
C THR A 183 -2.55 -10.66 7.79
N SER A 184 -2.90 -9.96 6.71
CA SER A 184 -4.29 -9.89 6.25
C SER A 184 -4.43 -9.52 4.78
N ALA A 185 -5.53 -9.96 4.16
CA ALA A 185 -5.85 -9.59 2.79
C ALA A 185 -6.11 -8.08 2.64
N LYS A 186 -6.65 -7.45 3.70
CA LYS A 186 -6.83 -5.99 3.77
C LYS A 186 -5.48 -5.28 3.72
N GLN A 187 -4.49 -5.71 4.51
CA GLN A 187 -3.14 -5.17 4.47
C GLN A 187 -2.51 -5.29 3.07
N LEU A 188 -2.65 -6.46 2.43
CA LEU A 188 -2.15 -6.66 1.08
C LEU A 188 -2.80 -5.70 0.07
N ALA A 189 -4.13 -5.55 0.13
CA ALA A 189 -4.85 -4.63 -0.75
C ALA A 189 -4.41 -3.18 -0.56
N ILE A 190 -4.28 -2.74 0.71
CA ILE A 190 -3.78 -1.39 1.03
C ILE A 190 -2.37 -1.19 0.50
N LEU A 191 -1.50 -2.20 0.60
CA LEU A 191 -0.13 -2.13 0.10
C LEU A 191 -0.11 -1.87 -1.41
N ILE A 192 -0.81 -2.72 -2.17
CA ILE A 192 -0.88 -2.64 -3.64
C ILE A 192 -1.43 -1.29 -4.10
N LEU A 193 -2.42 -0.75 -3.39
CA LEU A 193 -3.03 0.54 -3.73
C LEU A 193 -2.11 1.71 -3.37
N SER A 194 -1.56 1.74 -2.16
CA SER A 194 -0.86 2.92 -1.63
C SER A 194 0.58 3.09 -2.13
N GLU A 195 1.28 1.99 -2.40
CA GLU A 195 2.68 2.01 -2.82
C GLU A 195 2.96 2.79 -4.14
N PRO A 196 2.18 2.62 -5.23
CA PRO A 196 2.39 3.40 -6.45
C PRO A 196 2.01 4.86 -6.29
N MET A 197 0.95 5.17 -5.53
CA MET A 197 0.60 6.55 -5.23
C MET A 197 1.74 7.24 -4.48
N LYS A 198 2.37 6.54 -3.52
CA LYS A 198 3.49 7.06 -2.71
C LYS A 198 4.65 7.44 -3.62
N SER A 199 4.97 6.55 -4.55
CA SER A 199 6.05 6.74 -5.53
C SER A 199 5.75 7.87 -6.51
N ALA A 200 4.47 8.09 -6.87
CA ALA A 200 4.03 9.23 -7.67
C ALA A 200 3.92 10.55 -6.87
N GLY A 201 4.14 10.54 -5.56
CA GLY A 201 4.02 11.73 -4.71
C GLY A 201 2.60 12.28 -4.56
N ILE A 202 1.57 11.47 -4.87
CA ILE A 202 0.16 11.87 -4.79
C ILE A 202 -0.28 11.83 -3.33
N LYS A 203 -0.43 12.99 -2.67
CA LYS A 203 -0.72 13.08 -1.23
C LYS A 203 -2.14 13.59 -1.03
N GLY A 204 -3.03 12.79 -0.43
CA GLY A 204 -4.41 13.18 -0.15
C GLY A 204 -5.45 12.07 -0.17
N ALA A 205 -5.08 10.85 -0.55
CA ALA A 205 -6.00 9.71 -0.52
C ALA A 205 -6.15 9.16 0.92
N ALA A 206 -7.38 8.95 1.37
CA ALA A 206 -7.70 8.33 2.67
C ALA A 206 -7.00 6.97 2.87
N ILE A 207 -6.80 6.22 1.79
CA ILE A 207 -6.03 4.96 1.78
C ILE A 207 -4.60 5.08 2.33
N TYR A 208 -3.97 6.26 2.27
CA TYR A 208 -2.68 6.49 2.93
C TYR A 208 -2.79 6.51 4.45
N GLY A 209 -3.83 7.17 4.98
CA GLY A 209 -4.10 7.16 6.40
C GLY A 209 -4.33 5.74 6.91
N VAL A 210 -5.02 4.92 6.11
CA VAL A 210 -5.21 3.49 6.43
C VAL A 210 -3.89 2.71 6.35
N ALA A 211 -3.05 2.95 5.35
CA ALA A 211 -1.73 2.31 5.23
C ALA A 211 -0.83 2.57 6.44
N MET A 212 -0.86 3.80 6.98
CA MET A 212 -0.15 4.15 8.20
C MET A 212 -0.65 3.37 9.42
N VAL A 213 -1.98 3.32 9.62
CA VAL A 213 -2.58 2.62 10.75
C VAL A 213 -2.38 1.10 10.67
N ALA A 214 -2.43 0.54 9.48
CA ALA A 214 -2.31 -0.90 9.26
C ALA A 214 -0.84 -1.39 9.24
N GLY A 215 0.14 -0.55 9.56
CA GLY A 215 1.57 -0.92 9.57
C GLY A 215 2.13 -1.28 8.19
N VAL A 216 1.36 -0.99 7.14
CA VAL A 216 1.67 -1.28 5.72
C VAL A 216 2.51 -0.16 5.13
N ALA A 217 2.43 1.03 5.72
CA ALA A 217 3.43 2.06 5.61
C ALA A 217 4.72 1.57 6.30
N VAL A 218 5.36 0.58 5.70
CA VAL A 218 6.80 0.42 5.82
C VAL A 218 7.35 1.69 5.19
N LEU A 219 7.63 2.65 6.07
CA LEU A 219 8.52 3.74 5.78
C LEU A 219 9.74 3.08 5.11
N PRO A 220 10.19 3.53 3.92
CA PRO A 220 11.45 3.02 3.38
C PRO A 220 12.44 3.13 4.54
N VAL A 221 13.24 2.07 4.81
CA VAL A 221 14.06 1.77 6.02
C VAL A 221 15.09 2.87 6.33
N ALA A 222 14.61 4.09 6.36
CA ALA A 222 15.34 5.28 6.07
C ALA A 222 14.56 6.50 6.59
N VAL A 223 13.23 6.53 6.54
CA VAL A 223 12.47 7.70 7.01
C VAL A 223 11.51 7.25 8.10
N ALA A 224 12.03 6.86 9.26
CA ALA A 224 11.21 6.60 10.44
C ALA A 224 10.67 7.92 11.03
N ALA A 225 9.77 8.59 10.30
CA ALA A 225 9.04 9.75 10.81
C ALA A 225 7.72 9.31 11.45
N THR A 226 7.63 9.30 12.78
CA THR A 226 6.41 9.11 13.57
C THR A 226 5.64 10.42 13.68
N PHE A 227 4.32 10.42 13.52
CA PHE A 227 3.52 11.62 13.78
C PHE A 227 3.35 11.81 15.28
N VAL A 228 3.81 12.93 15.81
CA VAL A 228 3.76 13.25 17.25
C VAL A 228 2.86 14.46 17.43
N GLY A 229 1.54 14.23 17.27
CA GLY A 229 0.52 15.26 17.33
C GLY A 229 -0.13 15.55 15.98
N LYS A 230 -1.08 16.50 15.96
CA LYS A 230 -1.90 16.81 14.78
C LYS A 230 -1.14 17.55 13.69
N ASP A 231 -0.06 18.25 14.03
CA ASP A 231 0.70 19.16 13.15
C ASP A 231 2.18 18.78 12.97
N SER A 232 2.62 17.69 13.61
CA SER A 232 4.04 17.41 13.78
C SER A 232 4.42 15.99 13.38
N ALA A 233 5.61 15.86 12.80
CA ALA A 233 6.29 14.60 12.49
C ALA A 233 7.64 14.58 13.20
N GLN A 234 8.11 13.40 13.59
CA GLN A 234 9.31 13.21 14.39
C GLN A 234 10.12 12.04 13.86
N ALA A 235 11.43 12.17 13.71
CA ALA A 235 12.30 11.06 13.36
C ALA A 235 13.53 11.00 14.27
N GLU A 236 14.04 9.80 14.49
CA GLU A 236 15.37 9.60 15.07
C GLU A 236 16.34 9.25 13.95
N LEU A 237 17.47 9.97 13.90
CA LEU A 237 18.47 9.82 12.86
C LEU A 237 19.83 9.54 13.52
N ASP A 238 20.58 8.59 12.96
CA ASP A 238 21.93 8.23 13.42
C ASP A 238 22.98 9.22 12.88
N VAL A 239 22.76 10.51 13.18
CA VAL A 239 23.65 11.62 12.83
C VAL A 239 23.87 12.50 14.05
N SER A 240 25.03 13.18 14.09
CA SER A 240 25.32 14.12 15.16
C SER A 240 24.40 15.34 15.11
N TYR A 241 24.26 16.02 16.25
CA TYR A 241 23.41 17.21 16.37
C TYR A 241 23.84 18.31 15.38
N ASP A 242 25.15 18.54 15.25
CA ASP A 242 25.69 19.61 14.40
C ASP A 242 25.50 19.32 12.90
N GLU A 243 25.67 18.06 12.49
CA GLU A 243 25.43 17.64 11.11
C GLU A 243 23.95 17.80 10.74
N LEU A 244 23.05 17.37 11.65
CA LEU A 244 21.61 17.48 11.44
C LEU A 244 21.15 18.94 11.42
N CYS A 245 21.73 19.79 12.27
CA CYS A 245 21.45 21.23 12.30
C CYS A 245 21.82 21.87 10.95
N LYS A 246 23.04 21.62 10.44
CA LYS A 246 23.51 22.14 9.14
C LYS A 246 22.64 21.66 7.97
N ALA A 247 22.28 20.38 7.94
CA ALA A 247 21.41 19.84 6.89
C ALA A 247 20.00 20.44 6.95
N THR A 248 19.48 20.64 8.16
CA THR A 248 18.18 21.30 8.39
C THR A 248 18.19 22.74 7.87
N GLU A 249 19.22 23.50 8.20
CA GLU A 249 19.40 24.88 7.73
C GLU A 249 19.45 24.94 6.20
N HIS A 250 20.27 24.10 5.57
CA HIS A 250 20.39 24.05 4.12
C HIS A 250 19.05 23.75 3.43
N VAL A 251 18.31 22.77 3.96
CA VAL A 251 17.00 22.40 3.41
C VAL A 251 15.95 23.50 3.61
N LEU A 252 15.94 24.19 4.76
CA LEU A 252 14.99 25.28 4.99
C LEU A 252 15.32 26.53 4.16
N ASN A 253 16.60 26.83 3.95
CA ASN A 253 17.05 27.91 3.07
C ASN A 253 16.77 27.63 1.58
N SER A 254 16.92 26.38 1.14
CA SER A 254 16.67 25.99 -0.25
C SER A 254 15.19 25.76 -0.57
N ALA A 255 14.39 25.31 0.41
CA ALA A 255 12.97 24.99 0.20
C ALA A 255 12.02 26.16 0.51
N GLY A 256 12.48 27.24 1.14
CA GLY A 256 11.65 28.32 1.64
C GLY A 256 12.42 29.55 2.12
N ARG A 257 11.91 30.22 3.16
CA ARG A 257 12.53 31.39 3.80
C ARG A 257 12.73 31.11 5.28
N LEU A 258 13.96 31.19 5.76
CA LEU A 258 14.28 31.10 7.18
C LEU A 258 13.77 32.36 7.90
N THR A 259 13.01 32.20 8.99
CA THR A 259 12.41 33.33 9.72
C THR A 259 13.00 33.52 11.11
N ARG A 260 13.47 32.45 11.77
CA ARG A 260 14.15 32.52 13.08
C ARG A 260 15.14 31.37 13.24
N MET A 261 16.34 31.64 13.74
CA MET A 261 17.30 30.63 14.17
C MET A 261 17.70 30.89 15.61
N ASN A 262 17.52 29.90 16.50
CA ASN A 262 18.08 29.93 17.83
C ASN A 262 18.90 28.65 18.05
N GLU A 263 20.19 28.75 17.72
CA GLU A 263 21.17 27.65 17.83
C GLU A 263 21.23 27.06 19.24
N ARG A 264 20.98 27.89 20.26
CA ARG A 264 21.11 27.51 21.68
C ARG A 264 19.98 26.59 22.17
N ASN A 265 18.82 26.58 21.50
CA ASN A 265 17.64 25.81 21.90
C ASN A 265 17.21 24.75 20.87
N GLY A 266 17.94 24.58 19.76
CA GLY A 266 17.60 23.63 18.69
C GLY A 266 16.29 23.95 17.96
N CYS A 267 15.83 25.19 18.04
CA CYS A 267 14.58 25.65 17.44
C CYS A 267 14.86 26.45 16.17
N ILE A 268 14.47 25.91 15.03
CA ILE A 268 14.60 26.58 13.73
C ILE A 268 13.19 26.85 13.18
N GLY A 269 12.90 28.12 12.92
CA GLY A 269 11.65 28.60 12.36
C GLY A 269 11.83 29.02 10.90
N GLY A 270 10.91 28.60 10.04
CA GLY A 270 10.91 29.00 8.63
C GLY A 270 9.52 29.05 8.03
N ASP A 271 9.41 29.61 6.82
CA ASP A 271 8.25 29.47 5.97
C ASP A 271 8.62 28.58 4.78
N VAL A 272 7.85 27.53 4.53
CA VAL A 272 8.00 26.68 3.35
C VAL A 272 6.65 26.59 2.65
N ARG A 273 6.55 27.15 1.44
CA ARG A 273 5.33 27.12 0.60
C ARG A 273 4.10 27.75 1.29
N GLY A 274 4.32 28.81 2.07
CA GLY A 274 3.28 29.53 2.81
C GLY A 274 2.77 28.76 4.03
N ALA A 275 3.57 27.82 4.55
CA ALA A 275 3.34 27.15 5.82
C ALA A 275 4.46 27.52 6.79
N SER A 276 4.06 27.93 8.00
CA SER A 276 4.98 28.15 9.12
C SER A 276 5.50 26.80 9.59
N ILE A 277 6.81 26.67 9.63
CA ILE A 277 7.55 25.48 10.03
C ILE A 277 8.24 25.76 11.35
N GLY A 278 8.12 24.85 12.31
CA GLY A 278 8.97 24.79 13.49
C GLY A 278 9.76 23.49 13.48
N VAL A 279 11.07 23.56 13.66
CA VAL A 279 11.92 22.37 13.83
C VAL A 279 12.50 22.40 15.24
N LYS A 280 12.45 21.26 15.93
CA LYS A 280 13.08 21.03 17.23
C LYS A 280 14.04 19.86 17.13
N LEU A 281 15.29 20.08 17.52
CA LEU A 281 16.32 19.05 17.58
C LEU A 281 16.61 18.66 19.04
N GLU A 282 16.69 17.36 19.32
CA GLU A 282 17.02 16.80 20.64
C GLU A 282 18.17 15.80 20.50
N LYS A 283 19.32 16.07 21.14
CA LYS A 283 20.46 15.14 21.17
C LYS A 283 20.09 13.92 22.04
N ILE A 284 20.14 12.72 21.46
CA ILE A 284 19.95 11.45 22.20
C ILE A 284 21.30 10.86 22.60
N SER A 285 22.27 10.85 21.69
CA SER A 285 23.66 10.45 21.93
C SER A 285 24.62 11.21 21.01
N GLU A 286 25.93 10.96 21.08
CA GLU A 286 26.92 11.60 20.20
C GLU A 286 26.66 11.38 18.69
N ARG A 287 26.04 10.25 18.34
CA ARG A 287 25.74 9.89 16.94
C ARG A 287 24.26 9.69 16.67
N LYS A 288 23.38 10.16 17.56
CA LYS A 288 21.95 9.98 17.40
C LYS A 288 21.20 11.23 17.84
N THR A 289 20.40 11.77 16.95
CA THR A 289 19.64 12.99 17.17
C THR A 289 18.19 12.80 16.73
N ARG A 290 17.26 13.28 17.54
CA ARG A 290 15.84 13.31 17.22
C ARG A 290 15.47 14.66 16.64
N ILE A 291 14.76 14.63 15.53
CA ILE A 291 14.19 15.82 14.89
C ILE A 291 12.68 15.75 14.99
N THR A 292 12.05 16.85 15.43
CA THR A 292 10.61 17.05 15.38
C THR A 292 10.32 18.26 14.51
N VAL A 293 9.55 18.08 13.45
CA VAL A 293 9.10 19.17 12.58
C VAL A 293 7.61 19.36 12.78
N SER A 294 7.18 20.59 13.00
CA SER A 294 5.79 21.02 12.99
C SER A 294 5.54 21.90 11.78
N ALA A 295 4.35 21.81 11.21
CA ALA A 295 3.97 22.65 10.07
C ALA A 295 2.50 23.09 10.18
N ARG A 296 2.25 24.38 9.98
CA ARG A 296 0.91 24.97 9.98
C ARG A 296 0.73 25.95 8.83
N LYS A 297 -0.41 25.88 8.15
CA LYS A 297 -0.80 26.82 7.10
C LYS A 297 -2.16 27.41 7.44
N PHE A 298 -2.24 28.73 7.59
CA PHE A 298 -3.43 29.43 8.12
C PHE A 298 -3.93 28.82 9.44
N MET A 299 -3.02 28.57 10.38
CA MET A 299 -3.26 27.88 11.66
C MET A 299 -3.75 26.43 11.60
N LEU A 300 -4.04 25.88 10.41
CA LEU A 300 -4.41 24.49 10.24
C LEU A 300 -3.16 23.59 10.28
N PRO A 301 -3.16 22.51 11.07
CA PRO A 301 -2.12 21.48 11.07
C PRO A 301 -1.83 20.91 9.68
N ARG A 302 -0.53 20.78 9.34
CA ARG A 302 -0.05 20.21 8.07
C ARG A 302 1.06 19.17 8.31
N PRO A 303 0.78 18.07 9.02
CA PRO A 303 1.78 17.05 9.35
C PRO A 303 2.47 16.47 8.10
N GLU A 304 1.81 16.49 6.94
CA GLU A 304 2.36 16.12 5.64
C GLU A 304 3.51 17.01 5.15
N ILE A 305 3.48 18.31 5.47
CA ILE A 305 4.58 19.26 5.16
C ILE A 305 5.74 18.99 6.12
N ALA A 306 5.46 18.77 7.40
CA ALA A 306 6.46 18.42 8.39
C ALA A 306 7.24 17.14 8.03
N SER A 307 6.52 16.06 7.66
CA SER A 307 7.14 14.81 7.20
C SER A 307 7.95 15.00 5.91
N GLY A 308 7.45 15.81 4.97
CA GLY A 308 8.17 16.12 3.73
C GLY A 308 9.48 16.90 3.96
N ILE A 309 9.55 17.72 4.99
CA ILE A 309 10.78 18.43 5.38
C ILE A 309 11.79 17.45 5.97
N ILE A 310 11.38 16.55 6.86
CA ILE A 310 12.25 15.49 7.40
C ILE A 310 12.84 14.63 6.27
N TYR A 311 12.03 14.29 5.26
CA TYR A 311 12.50 13.56 4.08
C TYR A 311 13.63 14.30 3.34
N LYS A 312 13.45 15.59 3.06
CA LYS A 312 14.45 16.40 2.35
C LYS A 312 15.73 16.56 3.15
N ILE A 313 15.63 16.77 4.47
CA ILE A 313 16.77 16.83 5.38
C ILE A 313 17.57 15.54 5.30
N LYS A 314 16.88 14.40 5.22
CA LYS A 314 17.56 13.12 5.04
C LYS A 314 18.25 12.99 3.68
N GLU A 315 17.60 13.38 2.59
CA GLU A 315 18.26 13.36 1.27
C GLU A 315 19.51 14.24 1.24
N GLU A 316 19.49 15.38 1.92
CA GLU A 316 20.65 16.25 2.07
C GLU A 316 21.79 15.57 2.83
N LEU A 317 21.47 14.81 3.88
CA LEU A 317 22.46 14.04 4.65
C LEU A 317 23.08 12.88 3.87
N ILE A 318 22.40 12.34 2.86
CA ILE A 318 22.92 11.24 2.01
C ILE A 318 23.84 11.77 0.90
N LYS A 319 23.69 13.05 0.50
CA LYS A 319 24.49 13.67 -0.58
C LYS A 319 25.90 14.08 -0.14
N LYS A 320 26.20 14.03 1.15
CA LYS A 320 27.53 14.28 1.73
C LYS A 320 28.24 12.96 1.99
#